data_AF-A0A428R4I4-F1
#
_entry.id   AF-A0A428R4I4-F1
#
_cell.length_a   1.000
_cell.length_b   1.000
_cell.length_c   1.000
_cell.angle_alpha   90.00
_cell.angle_beta   90.00
_cell.angle_gamma   90.00
#
_symmetry.space_group_name_H-M   'P 1'
#
loop_
_entity.id
_entity.type
_entity.pdbx_description
1 polymer ?
#
loop_
_entity_poly.entity_id
_entity_poly.type
_entity_poly.pdbx_seq_one_letter_code
_entity_poly.pdbx_strand_id
1 'polypeptide(L)'
;MLEALKKVQPTLELGRPNATRRSSVVVWEAWKQRLFSIFGRQPTPSPSRTPTRSIAKRTLLLDYGEWPVLNGFKAIKQGHVLLGIGMLLRVALWTASGLSAAIFAVAQVPRESATKLYRDKFFDESLGWYDGKGASYSSSVPALEMVSATVVRGAQNYSWTTDTHSFLPYFPTEKNATGNYTFDTEAYWATVECNAQTEEELVRADVIRLDVDGGDEYNSSQVSLTFKNDGCRVSKWFTLFNTTLKYAKSWSVVDCGLAAERMRIGLFTGTYNASERFHLTNLTLITCKPKLYRSNATLEVSLSDNPSTAKVLNFTQLDQEQFWPGFTKTWIQEIYMYSVFDPKSYLEMDSFGRLVIGHSSNDPSLETIVDKEKLLSSFKIVFQAFFANYVSLQAYYPAKNATITGKVSRLQFRLFVVKSPAFAVVGIFATVFCVTLILLVHLHENRASIEKFLDLMLGNALMFRRSHGVEPFLQTLENRALQTQQPPETVSMVKFAEKQKDMETWPTWMDGTTGDVKGYGISYTR
;
A
#
# COMPACT_ATOMS: atom_id res chain seq x y z
N MET A 1 17.98 -34.56 30.46
CA MET A 1 18.46 -35.25 29.24
C MET A 1 19.24 -34.32 28.30
N LEU A 2 18.79 -33.07 28.05
CA LEU A 2 19.56 -32.07 27.29
C LEU A 2 20.84 -31.54 27.99
N GLU A 3 20.91 -31.55 29.33
CA GLU A 3 22.13 -31.15 30.05
C GLU A 3 23.25 -32.20 30.02
N ALA A 4 22.92 -33.48 29.81
CA ALA A 4 23.90 -34.56 29.68
C ALA A 4 24.67 -34.51 28.34
N LEU A 5 24.12 -33.83 27.33
CA LEU A 5 24.75 -33.68 26.01
C LEU A 5 25.69 -32.47 25.92
N LYS A 6 25.75 -31.60 26.94
CA LYS A 6 26.70 -30.46 26.98
C LYS A 6 28.14 -30.88 27.33
N LYS A 7 28.37 -32.13 27.73
CA LYS A 7 29.67 -32.63 28.25
C LYS A 7 30.40 -33.63 27.36
N VAL A 8 29.91 -33.89 26.14
CA VAL A 8 30.57 -34.85 25.24
C VAL A 8 31.34 -34.07 24.18
N GLN A 9 32.62 -33.82 24.43
CA GLN A 9 33.57 -33.53 23.35
C GLN A 9 33.77 -34.83 22.55
N PRO A 10 33.53 -34.85 21.24
CA PRO A 10 33.87 -36.00 20.45
C PRO A 10 35.38 -35.95 20.16
N THR A 11 36.11 -36.93 20.67
CA THR A 11 37.40 -37.30 20.11
C THR A 11 37.40 -38.74 19.73
N LEU A 12 37.82 -39.01 18.49
CA LEU A 12 38.80 -40.04 18.15
C LEU A 12 38.90 -40.18 16.64
N GLU A 13 40.08 -39.89 16.09
CA GLU A 13 40.73 -40.80 15.14
C GLU A 13 42.24 -40.73 15.41
N LEU A 14 42.78 -41.77 16.04
CA LEU A 14 44.20 -42.12 15.92
C LEU A 14 44.24 -43.41 15.11
N GLY A 15 44.62 -43.30 13.84
CA GLY A 15 44.75 -44.45 12.96
C GLY A 15 45.89 -45.35 13.42
N ARG A 16 45.63 -46.67 13.47
CA ARG A 16 46.66 -47.70 13.31
C ARG A 16 46.39 -48.48 12.02
N PRO A 17 47.45 -48.85 11.27
CA PRO A 17 47.32 -49.68 10.10
C PRO A 17 47.10 -51.14 10.52
N ASN A 18 46.37 -51.87 9.69
CA ASN A 18 46.11 -53.31 9.73
C ASN A 18 45.06 -53.78 10.75
N ALA A 19 43.79 -53.70 10.35
CA ALA A 19 42.78 -54.67 10.76
C ALA A 19 41.89 -55.03 9.55
N THR A 20 41.90 -56.30 9.18
CA THR A 20 41.15 -56.88 8.07
C THR A 20 39.73 -57.25 8.51
N ARG A 21 38.68 -56.61 7.94
CA ARG A 21 37.42 -57.31 7.59
C ARG A 21 36.42 -56.50 6.74
N ARG A 22 35.60 -57.30 6.04
CA ARG A 22 34.79 -57.15 4.82
C ARG A 22 33.55 -56.21 4.79
N SER A 23 33.31 -55.73 3.56
CA SER A 23 32.05 -55.63 2.77
C SER A 23 31.04 -54.48 2.89
N SER A 24 31.47 -53.24 3.09
CA SER A 24 30.77 -52.03 2.59
C SER A 24 31.69 -51.09 1.78
N VAL A 25 32.88 -51.60 1.43
CA VAL A 25 34.05 -50.85 0.94
C VAL A 25 33.79 -50.01 -0.31
N VAL A 26 32.89 -50.41 -1.21
CA VAL A 26 32.82 -49.77 -2.55
C VAL A 26 32.15 -48.40 -2.52
N VAL A 27 31.07 -48.22 -1.75
CA VAL A 27 30.35 -46.94 -1.70
C VAL A 27 31.07 -45.95 -0.78
N TRP A 28 31.60 -46.45 0.35
CA TRP A 28 32.37 -45.63 1.28
C TRP A 28 33.70 -45.20 0.67
N GLU A 29 34.47 -46.09 0.03
CA GLU A 29 35.71 -45.67 -0.64
C GLU A 29 35.45 -44.76 -1.83
N ALA A 30 34.36 -44.94 -2.59
CA ALA A 30 34.01 -43.99 -3.65
C ALA A 30 33.68 -42.60 -3.09
N TRP A 31 33.00 -42.51 -1.93
CA TRP A 31 32.71 -41.25 -1.25
C TRP A 31 33.96 -40.63 -0.59
N LYS A 32 34.80 -41.45 0.05
CA LYS A 32 36.08 -41.07 0.64
C LYS A 32 37.02 -40.52 -0.43
N GLN A 33 37.14 -41.22 -1.56
CA GLN A 33 37.94 -40.80 -2.71
C GLN A 33 37.41 -39.50 -3.32
N ARG A 34 36.08 -39.30 -3.41
CA ARG A 34 35.50 -38.04 -3.90
C ARG A 34 35.73 -36.86 -2.95
N LEU A 35 35.65 -37.08 -1.65
CA LEU A 35 35.92 -36.05 -0.65
C LEU A 35 37.42 -35.71 -0.57
N PHE A 36 38.29 -36.71 -0.64
CA PHE A 36 39.73 -36.51 -0.71
C PHE A 36 40.14 -35.84 -2.04
N SER A 37 39.51 -36.16 -3.18
CA SER A 37 39.84 -35.51 -4.46
C SER A 37 39.46 -34.03 -4.52
N ILE A 38 38.46 -33.59 -3.76
CA ILE A 38 38.02 -32.19 -3.74
C ILE A 38 38.85 -31.35 -2.74
N PHE A 39 39.38 -31.95 -1.67
CA PHE A 39 40.00 -31.20 -0.56
C PHE A 39 41.37 -31.66 -0.05
N GLY A 40 42.01 -32.71 -0.61
CA GLY A 40 43.24 -33.29 -0.06
C GLY A 40 44.26 -33.80 -1.08
N ARG A 41 45.51 -33.35 -0.93
CA ARG A 41 46.74 -33.75 -1.64
C ARG A 41 46.95 -35.27 -1.73
N GLN A 42 47.58 -35.71 -2.83
CA GLN A 42 48.29 -37.00 -2.91
C GLN A 42 49.42 -37.07 -1.86
N PRO A 43 49.64 -38.23 -1.21
CA PRO A 43 50.75 -38.40 -0.28
C PRO A 43 52.05 -38.58 -1.07
N THR A 44 52.90 -37.55 -1.11
CA THR A 44 54.30 -37.71 -1.50
C THR A 44 55.11 -38.21 -0.30
N PRO A 45 55.94 -39.26 -0.45
CA PRO A 45 56.88 -39.65 0.58
C PRO A 45 58.04 -38.64 0.57
N SER A 46 58.27 -37.95 1.69
CA SER A 46 59.50 -37.19 1.89
C SER A 46 60.02 -37.34 3.33
N PRO A 47 61.34 -37.22 3.53
CA PRO A 47 62.11 -37.93 4.55
C PRO A 47 62.01 -37.29 5.94
N SER A 48 62.45 -38.06 6.94
CA SER A 48 62.53 -37.77 8.37
C SER A 48 62.72 -36.27 8.69
N ARG A 49 61.64 -35.64 9.13
CA ARG A 49 61.67 -34.28 9.69
C ARG A 49 61.35 -34.38 11.18
N THR A 50 62.07 -33.57 11.96
CA THR A 50 61.92 -33.41 13.41
C THR A 50 60.45 -33.35 13.86
N PRO A 51 60.08 -34.00 14.98
CA PRO A 51 58.69 -34.09 15.41
C PRO A 51 58.10 -32.70 15.66
N THR A 52 56.93 -32.43 15.08
CA THR A 52 56.21 -31.16 15.24
C THR A 52 55.73 -31.05 16.69
N ARG A 53 56.32 -30.12 17.46
CA ARG A 53 55.99 -29.92 18.88
C ARG A 53 54.70 -29.10 19.01
N SER A 54 53.72 -29.62 19.75
CA SER A 54 52.47 -28.94 20.13
C SER A 54 52.42 -28.73 21.65
N ILE A 55 51.61 -27.79 22.11
CA ILE A 55 51.49 -27.46 23.53
C ILE A 55 50.46 -28.38 24.19
N ALA A 56 50.76 -28.87 25.39
CA ALA A 56 49.92 -29.79 26.17
C ALA A 56 48.44 -29.36 26.22
N LYS A 57 48.15 -28.07 26.42
CA LYS A 57 46.79 -27.51 26.43
C LYS A 57 45.99 -27.76 25.14
N ARG A 58 46.63 -27.62 23.97
CA ARG A 58 45.96 -27.83 22.66
C ARG A 58 45.82 -29.31 22.29
N THR A 59 46.76 -30.14 22.72
CA THR A 59 46.81 -31.56 22.34
C THR A 59 46.05 -32.47 23.31
N LEU A 60 46.04 -32.16 24.62
CA LEU A 60 45.41 -33.00 25.65
C LEU A 60 43.98 -32.56 26.02
N LEU A 61 43.65 -31.26 25.94
CA LEU A 61 42.32 -30.74 26.32
C LEU A 61 41.39 -30.46 25.14
N LEU A 62 41.89 -30.59 23.90
CA LEU A 62 41.13 -30.38 22.65
C LEU A 62 40.28 -29.10 22.64
N ASP A 63 40.88 -28.02 23.14
CA ASP A 63 40.24 -26.72 23.20
C ASP A 63 40.26 -26.06 21.80
N TYR A 64 39.25 -26.39 20.99
CA TYR A 64 39.00 -25.74 19.71
C TYR A 64 38.31 -24.38 19.95
N GLY A 65 39.07 -23.43 20.49
CA GLY A 65 38.57 -22.10 20.88
C GLY A 65 37.93 -21.26 19.75
N GLU A 66 36.87 -20.56 20.16
CA GLU A 66 36.19 -19.33 19.67
C GLU A 66 35.71 -19.21 18.21
N TRP A 67 36.32 -19.88 17.23
CA TRP A 67 35.99 -19.65 15.80
C TRP A 67 35.54 -20.93 15.09
N PRO A 68 34.25 -21.32 15.23
CA PRO A 68 33.73 -22.59 14.72
C PRO A 68 33.88 -22.75 13.20
N VAL A 69 33.89 -21.66 12.43
CA VAL A 69 34.14 -21.68 10.98
C VAL A 69 35.59 -22.07 10.67
N LEU A 70 36.56 -21.38 11.28
CA LEU A 70 37.99 -21.64 11.06
C LEU A 70 38.39 -23.04 11.57
N ASN A 71 37.83 -23.46 12.70
CA ASN A 71 38.09 -24.77 13.29
C ASN A 71 37.43 -25.89 12.47
N GLY A 72 36.24 -25.67 11.91
CA GLY A 72 35.60 -26.59 10.98
C GLY A 72 36.44 -26.83 9.71
N PHE A 73 36.94 -25.76 9.10
CA PHE A 73 37.84 -25.87 7.94
C PHE A 73 39.17 -26.56 8.27
N LYS A 74 39.75 -26.26 9.44
CA LYS A 74 40.97 -26.94 9.90
C LYS A 74 40.71 -28.43 10.15
N ALA A 75 39.58 -28.80 10.75
CA ALA A 75 39.21 -30.19 10.97
C ALA A 75 39.06 -30.97 9.64
N ILE A 76 38.41 -30.37 8.64
CA ILE A 76 38.30 -30.97 7.30
C ILE A 76 39.68 -31.15 6.66
N LYS A 77 40.55 -30.14 6.73
CA LYS A 77 41.92 -30.22 6.19
C LYS A 77 42.78 -31.31 6.85
N GLN A 78 42.47 -31.68 8.09
CA GLN A 78 43.18 -32.71 8.85
C GLN A 78 42.52 -34.09 8.75
N GLY A 79 41.53 -34.27 7.86
CA GLY A 79 40.86 -35.56 7.64
C GLY A 79 39.63 -35.81 8.52
N HIS A 80 39.37 -34.95 9.52
CA HIS A 80 38.17 -35.02 10.36
C HIS A 80 36.97 -34.34 9.67
N VAL A 81 36.57 -34.89 8.52
CA VAL A 81 35.57 -34.30 7.63
C VAL A 81 34.20 -34.18 8.32
N LEU A 82 33.74 -35.23 9.01
CA LEU A 82 32.44 -35.27 9.65
C LEU A 82 32.33 -34.27 10.81
N LEU A 83 33.40 -34.17 11.62
CA LEU A 83 33.50 -33.21 12.72
C LEU A 83 33.51 -31.76 12.18
N GLY A 84 34.28 -31.50 11.13
CA GLY A 84 34.36 -30.17 10.55
C GLY A 84 33.06 -29.74 9.87
N ILE A 85 32.35 -30.66 9.20
CA ILE A 85 30.99 -30.41 8.68
C ILE A 85 30.03 -30.10 9.83
N GLY A 86 30.06 -30.86 10.93
CA GLY A 86 29.23 -30.60 12.11
C GLY A 86 29.48 -29.22 12.74
N MET A 87 30.74 -28.77 12.80
CA MET A 87 31.10 -27.43 13.27
C MET A 87 30.59 -26.31 12.35
N LEU A 88 30.66 -26.49 11.02
CA LEU A 88 30.12 -25.53 10.04
C LEU A 88 28.59 -25.47 10.07
N LEU A 89 27.94 -26.62 10.19
CA LEU A 89 26.49 -26.76 10.28
C LEU A 89 25.92 -26.05 11.51
N ARG A 90 26.66 -26.07 12.63
CA ARG A 90 26.31 -25.33 13.85
C ARG A 90 26.24 -23.82 13.60
N VAL A 91 27.16 -23.27 12.81
CA VAL A 91 27.15 -21.85 12.43
C VAL A 91 26.00 -21.55 11.47
N ALA A 92 25.77 -22.43 10.49
CA ALA A 92 24.65 -22.30 9.56
C ALA A 92 23.30 -22.29 10.30
N LEU A 93 23.11 -23.16 11.30
CA LEU A 93 21.91 -23.19 12.14
C LEU A 93 21.71 -21.92 12.98
N TRP A 94 22.78 -21.27 13.43
CA TRP A 94 22.68 -19.97 14.09
C TRP A 94 22.15 -18.90 13.11
N THR A 95 22.69 -18.86 11.89
CA THR A 95 22.20 -17.94 10.85
C THR A 95 20.78 -18.26 10.36
N ALA A 96 20.39 -19.54 10.43
CA ALA A 96 19.05 -19.99 10.03
C ALA A 96 17.95 -19.35 10.87
N SER A 97 18.22 -18.99 12.13
CA SER A 97 17.25 -18.29 12.98
C SER A 97 16.89 -16.90 12.44
N GLY A 98 17.89 -16.10 12.05
CA GLY A 98 17.68 -14.79 11.43
C GLY A 98 17.06 -14.90 10.02
N LEU A 99 17.49 -15.89 9.23
CA LEU A 99 16.88 -16.20 7.94
C LEU A 99 15.41 -16.62 8.09
N SER A 100 15.06 -17.36 9.15
CA SER A 100 13.70 -17.81 9.42
C SER A 100 12.75 -16.64 9.71
N ALA A 101 13.23 -15.60 10.40
CA ALA A 101 12.47 -14.36 10.59
C ALA A 101 12.26 -13.60 9.27
N ALA A 102 13.20 -13.72 8.33
CA ALA A 102 13.12 -13.10 7.00
C ALA A 102 12.31 -13.91 5.97
N ILE A 103 11.83 -15.11 6.31
CA ILE A 103 11.01 -15.93 5.40
C ILE A 103 9.69 -15.22 5.08
N PHE A 104 9.12 -14.49 6.04
CA PHE A 104 7.83 -13.84 5.87
C PHE A 104 8.00 -12.33 5.77
N ALA A 105 7.60 -11.78 4.61
CA ALA A 105 7.44 -10.34 4.43
C ALA A 105 5.96 -9.98 4.61
N VAL A 106 5.68 -8.97 5.43
CA VAL A 106 4.35 -8.41 5.57
C VAL A 106 4.16 -7.34 4.50
N ALA A 107 3.16 -7.52 3.63
CA ALA A 107 2.79 -6.50 2.65
C ALA A 107 1.28 -6.23 2.72
N GLN A 108 0.89 -4.99 2.48
CA GLN A 108 -0.51 -4.61 2.33
C GLN A 108 -0.98 -4.92 0.92
N VAL A 109 -2.06 -5.68 0.80
CA VAL A 109 -2.65 -6.02 -0.49
C VAL A 109 -4.13 -5.66 -0.46
N PRO A 110 -4.66 -5.03 -1.54
CA PRO A 110 -6.09 -4.81 -1.68
C PRO A 110 -6.81 -6.16 -1.68
N ARG A 111 -7.75 -6.33 -0.75
CA ARG A 111 -8.64 -7.48 -0.74
C ARG A 111 -10.05 -7.00 -1.00
N GLU A 112 -10.64 -7.50 -2.07
CA GLU A 112 -12.06 -7.34 -2.34
C GLU A 112 -12.87 -8.33 -1.51
N SER A 113 -13.92 -7.83 -0.87
CA SER A 113 -14.95 -8.63 -0.22
C SER A 113 -16.33 -8.09 -0.58
N ALA A 114 -17.32 -8.97 -0.68
CA ALA A 114 -18.71 -8.54 -0.82
C ALA A 114 -19.14 -7.77 0.42
N THR A 115 -19.85 -6.66 0.23
CA THR A 115 -20.40 -5.83 1.31
C THR A 115 -21.84 -5.44 0.96
N LYS A 116 -22.56 -4.95 1.97
CA LYS A 116 -23.93 -4.44 1.81
C LYS A 116 -23.96 -2.97 2.21
N LEU A 117 -24.52 -2.16 1.33
CA LEU A 117 -24.88 -0.78 1.58
C LEU A 117 -26.40 -0.73 1.75
N TYR A 118 -26.91 0.34 2.36
CA TYR A 118 -28.33 0.64 2.30
C TYR A 118 -28.56 1.99 1.63
N ARG A 119 -29.70 2.07 0.96
CA ARG A 119 -30.26 3.28 0.37
C ARG A 119 -31.61 3.52 1.01
N ASP A 120 -31.81 4.73 1.50
CA ASP A 120 -33.03 5.18 2.17
C ASP A 120 -33.75 6.27 1.37
N LYS A 121 -33.34 6.51 0.12
CA LYS A 121 -33.94 7.49 -0.77
C LYS A 121 -34.23 6.94 -2.16
N PHE A 122 -35.17 7.57 -2.85
CA PHE A 122 -35.42 7.37 -4.28
C PHE A 122 -35.57 8.73 -4.96
N PHE A 123 -35.45 8.75 -6.28
CA PHE A 123 -35.67 9.94 -7.08
C PHE A 123 -37.17 10.17 -7.30
N ASP A 124 -37.69 11.30 -6.82
CA ASP A 124 -39.09 11.66 -7.04
C ASP A 124 -39.28 12.35 -8.39
N GLU A 125 -39.54 11.55 -9.43
CA GLU A 125 -39.81 12.05 -10.77
C GLU A 125 -41.08 12.91 -10.84
N SER A 126 -42.00 12.75 -9.89
CA SER A 126 -43.26 13.51 -9.80
C SER A 126 -43.14 14.77 -8.95
N LEU A 127 -41.95 15.12 -8.45
CA LEU A 127 -41.72 16.37 -7.71
C LEU A 127 -42.28 17.57 -8.49
N GLY A 128 -43.01 18.45 -7.81
CA GLY A 128 -43.67 19.62 -8.43
C GLY A 128 -45.05 19.34 -9.06
N TRP A 129 -45.55 18.10 -8.99
CA TRP A 129 -46.92 17.72 -9.37
C TRP A 129 -47.74 17.28 -8.16
N TYR A 130 -49.05 17.12 -8.33
CA TYR A 130 -49.98 16.69 -7.27
C TYR A 130 -49.57 15.35 -6.62
N ASP A 131 -49.04 14.42 -7.40
CA ASP A 131 -48.59 13.10 -6.92
C ASP A 131 -47.16 13.09 -6.37
N GLY A 132 -46.42 14.20 -6.50
CA GLY A 132 -45.08 14.36 -5.97
C GLY A 132 -45.08 14.36 -4.45
N LYS A 133 -44.20 13.54 -3.85
CA LYS A 133 -44.08 13.40 -2.40
C LYS A 133 -42.96 14.26 -1.83
N GLY A 134 -42.04 14.71 -2.67
CA GLY A 134 -40.96 15.63 -2.32
C GLY A 134 -41.46 17.03 -1.96
N ALA A 135 -40.53 17.89 -1.53
CA ALA A 135 -40.87 19.23 -1.09
C ALA A 135 -41.44 20.05 -2.25
N SER A 136 -42.76 20.23 -2.32
CA SER A 136 -43.47 20.95 -3.40
C SER A 136 -43.01 22.40 -3.65
N TYR A 137 -42.11 22.94 -2.81
CA TYR A 137 -41.55 24.29 -2.90
C TYR A 137 -40.08 24.34 -2.46
N SER A 138 -39.27 23.41 -2.95
CA SER A 138 -37.84 23.41 -2.67
C SER A 138 -37.13 24.55 -3.42
N SER A 139 -36.70 25.57 -2.68
CA SER A 139 -35.84 26.64 -3.20
C SER A 139 -34.58 26.09 -3.87
N SER A 140 -34.19 26.66 -5.01
CA SER A 140 -32.95 26.31 -5.70
C SER A 140 -31.71 27.01 -5.12
N VAL A 141 -31.89 27.94 -4.18
CA VAL A 141 -30.78 28.69 -3.54
C VAL A 141 -29.71 27.77 -2.95
N PRO A 142 -30.03 26.71 -2.17
CA PRO A 142 -29.01 25.82 -1.63
C PRO A 142 -28.17 25.13 -2.71
N ALA A 143 -28.76 24.83 -3.87
CA ALA A 143 -28.03 24.25 -4.99
C ALA A 143 -27.10 25.30 -5.66
N LEU A 144 -27.55 26.55 -5.80
CA LEU A 144 -26.71 27.65 -6.28
C LEU A 144 -25.54 27.94 -5.33
N GLU A 145 -25.77 27.91 -4.02
CA GLU A 145 -24.72 28.07 -3.01
C GLU A 145 -23.72 26.92 -3.04
N MET A 146 -24.19 25.68 -3.22
CA MET A 146 -23.31 24.53 -3.36
C MET A 146 -22.42 24.65 -4.60
N VAL A 147 -22.97 25.08 -5.75
CA VAL A 147 -22.17 25.36 -6.97
C VAL A 147 -21.16 26.48 -6.72
N SER A 148 -21.53 27.54 -5.98
CA SER A 148 -20.57 28.57 -5.58
C SER A 148 -19.42 28.00 -4.75
N ALA A 149 -19.70 27.03 -3.88
CA ALA A 149 -18.68 26.43 -3.04
C ALA A 149 -17.79 25.47 -3.84
N THR A 150 -18.39 24.58 -4.63
CA THR A 150 -17.67 23.47 -5.28
C THR A 150 -17.02 23.91 -6.58
N VAL A 151 -17.79 24.44 -7.53
CA VAL A 151 -17.31 24.81 -8.87
C VAL A 151 -16.51 26.11 -8.86
N VAL A 152 -16.96 27.14 -8.13
CA VAL A 152 -16.28 28.46 -8.14
C VAL A 152 -15.14 28.51 -7.12
N ARG A 153 -15.26 27.84 -5.96
CA ARG A 153 -14.28 27.92 -4.86
C ARG A 153 -13.51 26.62 -4.60
N GLY A 154 -13.77 25.56 -5.35
CA GLY A 154 -13.03 24.30 -5.23
C GLY A 154 -13.30 23.51 -3.94
N ALA A 155 -14.44 23.73 -3.28
CA ALA A 155 -14.86 22.91 -2.14
C ALA A 155 -15.19 21.48 -2.57
N GLN A 156 -15.20 20.56 -1.62
CA GLN A 156 -15.48 19.15 -1.88
C GLN A 156 -16.99 18.89 -2.00
N ASN A 157 -17.38 18.14 -3.03
CA ASN A 157 -18.76 17.67 -3.23
C ASN A 157 -19.15 16.62 -2.17
N TYR A 158 -20.47 16.38 -2.01
CA TYR A 158 -20.96 15.22 -1.27
C TYR A 158 -20.45 13.90 -1.87
N SER A 159 -20.38 12.85 -1.06
CA SER A 159 -19.89 11.54 -1.51
C SER A 159 -20.73 10.89 -2.61
N TRP A 160 -21.98 11.32 -2.79
CA TRP A 160 -22.90 10.90 -3.86
C TRP A 160 -23.10 11.98 -4.92
N THR A 161 -22.18 12.94 -5.09
CA THR A 161 -22.31 14.01 -6.09
C THR A 161 -20.95 14.36 -6.71
N THR A 162 -20.95 14.70 -7.99
CA THR A 162 -19.82 15.30 -8.71
C THR A 162 -20.29 16.61 -9.35
N ASP A 163 -19.39 17.35 -10.00
CA ASP A 163 -19.74 18.59 -10.69
C ASP A 163 -20.69 18.38 -11.88
N THR A 164 -20.93 17.13 -12.27
CA THR A 164 -21.75 16.80 -13.44
C THR A 164 -22.86 15.81 -13.14
N HIS A 165 -22.72 14.98 -12.11
CA HIS A 165 -23.63 13.88 -11.82
C HIS A 165 -24.08 13.89 -10.36
N SER A 166 -25.35 13.58 -10.14
CA SER A 166 -25.91 13.23 -8.85
C SER A 166 -26.18 11.73 -8.80
N PHE A 167 -25.77 11.08 -7.72
CA PHE A 167 -26.04 9.66 -7.47
C PHE A 167 -27.01 9.52 -6.31
N LEU A 168 -27.78 8.42 -6.30
CA LEU A 168 -28.63 8.14 -5.15
C LEU A 168 -27.79 8.00 -3.87
N PRO A 169 -28.16 8.67 -2.77
CA PRO A 169 -27.45 8.58 -1.51
C PRO A 169 -27.39 7.15 -1.00
N TYR A 170 -26.25 6.81 -0.43
CA TYR A 170 -25.92 5.47 0.02
C TYR A 170 -25.17 5.52 1.34
N PHE A 171 -25.36 4.48 2.15
CA PHE A 171 -24.79 4.43 3.48
C PHE A 171 -24.26 3.02 3.80
N PRO A 172 -23.06 2.90 4.38
CA PRO A 172 -22.51 1.61 4.79
C PRO A 172 -23.31 1.01 5.94
N THR A 173 -23.54 -0.31 5.89
CA THR A 173 -24.17 -1.05 7.00
C THR A 173 -23.17 -1.40 8.11
N GLU A 174 -21.88 -1.43 7.78
CA GLU A 174 -20.79 -1.78 8.71
C GLU A 174 -20.34 -0.56 9.52
N LYS A 175 -20.04 -0.76 10.82
CA LYS A 175 -19.56 0.32 11.71
C LYS A 175 -18.16 0.85 11.34
N ASN A 176 -17.32 0.00 10.75
CA ASN A 176 -15.99 0.39 10.24
C ASN A 176 -16.04 0.36 8.72
N ALA A 177 -16.60 1.44 8.16
CA ALA A 177 -16.91 1.52 6.75
C ALA A 177 -15.72 1.99 5.90
N THR A 178 -14.51 2.09 6.43
CA THR A 178 -13.38 2.60 5.67
C THR A 178 -12.97 1.64 4.54
N GLY A 179 -12.74 2.18 3.34
CA GLY A 179 -12.32 1.45 2.14
C GLY A 179 -12.91 2.00 0.84
N ASN A 180 -12.53 1.40 -0.29
CA ASN A 180 -13.10 1.74 -1.58
C ASN A 180 -14.27 0.81 -1.87
N TYR A 181 -15.45 1.37 -2.12
CA TYR A 181 -16.67 0.63 -2.42
C TYR A 181 -16.99 0.74 -3.89
N THR A 182 -17.43 -0.36 -4.48
CA THR A 182 -17.91 -0.43 -5.86
C THR A 182 -19.29 -1.07 -5.85
N PHE A 183 -20.30 -0.37 -6.34
CA PHE A 183 -21.69 -0.84 -6.37
C PHE A 183 -22.50 -0.16 -7.46
N ASP A 184 -23.61 -0.78 -7.85
CA ASP A 184 -24.52 -0.23 -8.86
C ASP A 184 -25.54 0.70 -8.21
N THR A 185 -25.79 1.83 -8.87
CA THR A 185 -26.72 2.88 -8.45
C THR A 185 -27.31 3.59 -9.66
N GLU A 186 -28.20 4.55 -9.42
CA GLU A 186 -28.72 5.44 -10.45
C GLU A 186 -27.95 6.77 -10.40
N ALA A 187 -27.71 7.32 -11.57
CA ALA A 187 -27.03 8.59 -11.79
C ALA A 187 -27.92 9.51 -12.64
N TYR A 188 -28.00 10.76 -12.21
CA TYR A 188 -28.80 11.82 -12.79
C TYR A 188 -27.88 12.97 -13.17
N TRP A 189 -28.00 13.44 -14.41
CA TRP A 189 -27.16 14.52 -14.90
C TRP A 189 -27.87 15.35 -15.95
N ALA A 190 -27.31 16.52 -16.25
CA ALA A 190 -27.80 17.41 -17.27
C ALA A 190 -26.68 17.83 -18.19
N THR A 191 -27.04 18.32 -19.37
CA THR A 191 -26.17 19.07 -20.26
C THR A 191 -26.98 20.10 -21.02
N VAL A 192 -26.29 20.97 -21.74
CA VAL A 192 -26.89 22.04 -22.52
C VAL A 192 -26.20 22.18 -23.87
N GLU A 193 -27.02 22.30 -24.91
CA GLU A 193 -26.57 22.67 -26.25
C GLU A 193 -26.74 24.17 -26.43
N CYS A 194 -25.62 24.88 -26.43
CA CYS A 194 -25.60 26.33 -26.37
C CYS A 194 -24.99 26.98 -27.61
N ASN A 195 -25.52 28.14 -27.96
CA ASN A 195 -24.93 29.09 -28.90
C ASN A 195 -24.76 30.46 -28.21
N ALA A 196 -23.69 31.17 -28.53
CA ALA A 196 -23.42 32.53 -28.03
C ALA A 196 -23.43 33.50 -29.21
N GLN A 197 -24.20 34.58 -29.08
CA GLN A 197 -24.32 35.63 -30.10
C GLN A 197 -23.76 36.95 -29.57
N THR A 198 -22.96 37.63 -30.39
CA THR A 198 -22.48 39.00 -30.08
C THR A 198 -23.46 40.06 -30.57
N GLU A 199 -23.24 41.32 -30.18
CA GLU A 199 -24.04 42.45 -30.65
C GLU A 199 -24.20 42.48 -32.17
N GLU A 200 -23.11 42.33 -32.94
CA GLU A 200 -23.14 42.42 -34.40
C GLU A 200 -23.98 41.30 -35.03
N GLU A 201 -23.93 40.10 -34.43
CA GLU A 201 -24.71 38.95 -34.86
C GLU A 201 -26.20 39.15 -34.55
N LEU A 202 -26.54 39.72 -33.39
CA LEU A 202 -27.91 40.06 -32.99
C LEU A 202 -28.51 41.15 -33.87
N VAL A 203 -27.73 42.18 -34.21
CA VAL A 203 -28.14 43.25 -35.13
C VAL A 203 -28.38 42.71 -36.53
N ARG A 204 -27.46 41.87 -37.04
CA ARG A 204 -27.58 41.29 -38.38
C ARG A 204 -28.84 40.43 -38.52
N ALA A 205 -29.28 39.81 -37.44
CA ALA A 205 -30.46 38.97 -37.39
C ALA A 205 -31.78 39.74 -37.07
N ASP A 206 -31.74 41.06 -36.90
CA ASP A 206 -32.87 41.90 -36.43
C ASP A 206 -33.54 41.37 -35.15
N VAL A 207 -32.72 40.88 -34.22
CA VAL A 207 -33.19 40.26 -32.97
C VAL A 207 -33.29 41.24 -31.81
N ILE A 208 -32.49 42.31 -31.86
CA ILE A 208 -32.32 43.27 -30.76
C ILE A 208 -32.87 44.65 -31.11
N ARG A 209 -33.60 45.25 -30.17
CA ARG A 209 -34.11 46.62 -30.26
C ARG A 209 -33.88 47.35 -28.94
N LEU A 210 -33.68 48.66 -29.05
CA LEU A 210 -33.62 49.56 -27.90
C LEU A 210 -34.92 50.35 -27.86
N ASP A 211 -35.68 50.16 -26.79
CA ASP A 211 -36.86 50.95 -26.47
C ASP A 211 -36.46 51.92 -25.35
N VAL A 212 -36.27 53.19 -25.70
CA VAL A 212 -35.88 54.23 -24.73
C VAL A 212 -37.16 54.79 -24.10
N ASP A 213 -37.31 54.64 -22.79
CA ASP A 213 -38.43 55.22 -22.06
C ASP A 213 -38.05 56.65 -21.66
N GLY A 214 -38.23 57.58 -22.59
CA GLY A 214 -37.88 58.99 -22.38
C GLY A 214 -38.86 59.67 -21.44
N GLY A 215 -38.70 59.50 -20.12
CA GLY A 215 -39.55 60.19 -19.15
C GLY A 215 -39.44 59.77 -17.68
N ASP A 216 -38.59 58.79 -17.33
CA ASP A 216 -38.43 58.35 -15.95
C ASP A 216 -37.28 59.07 -15.23
N GLU A 217 -37.36 59.14 -13.89
CA GLU A 217 -36.35 59.79 -13.03
C GLU A 217 -34.95 59.16 -13.18
N TYR A 218 -34.90 57.92 -13.70
CA TYR A 218 -33.68 57.11 -13.79
C TYR A 218 -33.06 57.05 -15.20
N ASN A 219 -33.64 57.72 -16.21
CA ASN A 219 -33.25 57.61 -17.61
C ASN A 219 -33.07 56.14 -18.03
N SER A 220 -34.03 55.28 -17.70
CA SER A 220 -33.92 53.86 -18.00
C SER A 220 -34.11 53.61 -19.50
N SER A 221 -33.41 52.60 -20.00
CA SER A 221 -33.57 52.12 -21.37
C SER A 221 -33.86 50.63 -21.34
N GLN A 222 -34.78 50.17 -22.19
CA GLN A 222 -35.12 48.76 -22.27
C GLN A 222 -34.52 48.15 -23.53
N VAL A 223 -33.77 47.08 -23.38
CA VAL A 223 -33.30 46.27 -24.50
C VAL A 223 -34.27 45.11 -24.69
N SER A 224 -34.97 45.10 -25.81
CA SER A 224 -35.88 44.01 -26.19
C SER A 224 -35.18 43.04 -27.16
N LEU A 225 -35.28 41.75 -26.84
CA LEU A 225 -34.73 40.63 -27.62
C LEU A 225 -35.89 39.75 -28.07
N THR A 226 -36.12 39.67 -29.38
CA THR A 226 -37.15 38.79 -29.95
C THR A 226 -36.60 37.99 -31.12
N PHE A 227 -36.59 36.67 -31.00
CA PHE A 227 -36.09 35.75 -32.02
C PHE A 227 -36.77 34.40 -31.99
N LYS A 228 -36.51 33.60 -33.03
CA LYS A 228 -36.95 32.20 -33.12
C LYS A 228 -35.73 31.29 -33.13
N ASN A 229 -35.61 30.44 -32.11
CA ASN A 229 -34.53 29.47 -31.99
C ASN A 229 -35.09 28.05 -32.15
N ASP A 230 -34.83 27.42 -33.29
CA ASP A 230 -35.27 26.06 -33.64
C ASP A 230 -36.75 25.80 -33.36
N GLY A 231 -37.61 26.69 -33.83
CA GLY A 231 -39.06 26.59 -33.62
C GLY A 231 -39.57 27.31 -32.37
N CYS A 232 -38.73 27.55 -31.35
CA CYS A 232 -39.13 28.24 -30.12
C CYS A 232 -39.05 29.76 -30.26
N ARG A 233 -40.15 30.46 -29.98
CA ARG A 233 -40.17 31.94 -29.94
C ARG A 233 -39.66 32.40 -28.58
N VAL A 234 -38.57 33.16 -28.60
CA VAL A 234 -38.02 33.83 -27.41
C VAL A 234 -38.34 35.31 -27.53
N SER A 235 -38.92 35.88 -26.47
CA SER A 235 -39.14 37.32 -26.33
C SER A 235 -38.83 37.71 -24.90
N LYS A 236 -37.84 38.58 -24.71
CA LYS A 236 -37.32 39.03 -23.42
C LYS A 236 -37.00 40.51 -23.49
N TRP A 237 -37.10 41.19 -22.36
CA TRP A 237 -36.69 42.58 -22.21
C TRP A 237 -35.81 42.70 -20.98
N PHE A 238 -34.81 43.56 -21.07
CA PHE A 238 -33.88 43.86 -19.98
C PHE A 238 -33.85 45.37 -19.79
N THR A 239 -34.29 45.83 -18.62
CA THR A 239 -34.16 47.23 -18.22
C THR A 239 -32.71 47.50 -17.84
N LEU A 240 -32.18 48.60 -18.37
CA LEU A 240 -30.87 49.13 -18.09
C LEU A 240 -31.01 50.46 -17.36
N PHE A 241 -30.22 50.64 -16.32
CA PHE A 241 -30.09 51.85 -15.53
C PHE A 241 -28.68 52.44 -15.70
N ASN A 242 -28.59 53.77 -15.71
CA ASN A 242 -27.31 54.47 -15.81
C ASN A 242 -26.41 54.29 -14.57
N THR A 243 -26.99 53.96 -13.41
CA THR A 243 -26.28 53.67 -12.16
C THR A 243 -25.65 52.29 -12.14
N THR A 244 -26.09 51.39 -13.01
CA THR A 244 -25.66 50.00 -13.07
C THR A 244 -24.68 49.82 -14.21
N LEU A 245 -23.46 49.40 -13.86
CA LEU A 245 -22.35 49.29 -14.80
C LEU A 245 -22.33 47.95 -15.54
N LYS A 246 -22.78 46.86 -14.91
CA LYS A 246 -22.66 45.51 -15.48
C LYS A 246 -23.92 44.70 -15.30
N TYR A 247 -24.27 43.95 -16.33
CA TYR A 247 -25.43 43.09 -16.37
C TYR A 247 -24.99 41.64 -16.61
N ALA A 248 -25.54 40.72 -15.83
CA ALA A 248 -25.50 39.29 -16.09
C ALA A 248 -26.81 38.64 -15.64
N LYS A 249 -27.81 38.67 -16.53
CA LYS A 249 -29.18 38.20 -16.27
C LYS A 249 -29.45 36.94 -17.06
N SER A 250 -29.70 35.85 -16.35
CA SER A 250 -30.24 34.63 -16.92
C SER A 250 -31.69 34.84 -17.34
N TRP A 251 -32.16 34.00 -18.25
CA TRP A 251 -33.53 34.02 -18.73
C TRP A 251 -33.96 32.61 -19.14
N SER A 252 -35.26 32.35 -19.14
CA SER A 252 -35.79 31.08 -19.62
C SER A 252 -37.14 31.21 -20.34
N VAL A 253 -37.42 30.25 -21.21
CA VAL A 253 -38.71 30.04 -21.88
C VAL A 253 -39.01 28.55 -21.77
N VAL A 254 -40.09 28.20 -21.08
CA VAL A 254 -40.41 26.80 -20.73
C VAL A 254 -41.51 26.17 -21.59
N ASP A 255 -42.07 26.94 -22.53
CA ASP A 255 -43.22 26.56 -23.36
C ASP A 255 -42.89 26.56 -24.86
N CYS A 256 -41.77 25.94 -25.25
CA CYS A 256 -41.38 25.82 -26.67
C CYS A 256 -42.14 24.73 -27.43
N GLY A 257 -42.87 23.85 -26.75
CA GLY A 257 -43.49 22.67 -27.34
C GLY A 257 -42.49 21.52 -27.60
N LEU A 258 -43.00 20.31 -27.82
CA LEU A 258 -42.17 19.10 -27.96
C LEU A 258 -41.26 19.12 -29.19
N ALA A 259 -41.78 19.59 -30.33
CA ALA A 259 -41.05 19.64 -31.60
C ALA A 259 -39.84 20.59 -31.58
N ALA A 260 -39.83 21.57 -30.68
CA ALA A 260 -38.74 22.52 -30.51
C ALA A 260 -37.89 22.22 -29.25
N GLU A 261 -37.88 20.98 -28.76
CA GLU A 261 -37.09 20.55 -27.60
C GLU A 261 -37.48 21.23 -26.27
N ARG A 262 -38.79 21.46 -26.05
CA ARG A 262 -39.45 21.86 -24.80
C ARG A 262 -39.10 23.24 -24.23
N MET A 263 -37.83 23.55 -23.99
CA MET A 263 -37.41 24.72 -23.22
C MET A 263 -36.16 25.39 -23.77
N ARG A 264 -35.98 26.67 -23.42
CA ARG A 264 -34.75 27.44 -23.63
C ARG A 264 -34.35 28.10 -22.34
N ILE A 265 -33.04 28.17 -22.11
CA ILE A 265 -32.42 28.93 -21.04
C ILE A 265 -31.26 29.71 -21.64
N GLY A 266 -30.94 30.86 -21.08
CA GLY A 266 -29.81 31.62 -21.56
C GLY A 266 -29.29 32.62 -20.55
N LEU A 267 -28.30 33.39 -20.99
CA LEU A 267 -27.67 34.45 -20.22
C LEU A 267 -27.51 35.67 -21.12
N PHE A 268 -27.91 36.83 -20.60
CA PHE A 268 -27.69 38.14 -21.19
C PHE A 268 -26.61 38.84 -20.38
N THR A 269 -25.51 39.22 -21.04
CA THR A 269 -24.40 39.94 -20.39
C THR A 269 -23.99 41.17 -21.16
N GLY A 270 -23.60 42.22 -20.46
CA GLY A 270 -23.05 43.43 -21.08
C GLY A 270 -22.58 44.45 -20.05
N THR A 271 -21.77 45.41 -20.49
CA THR A 271 -21.32 46.55 -19.67
C THR A 271 -21.99 47.82 -20.15
N TYR A 272 -22.65 48.56 -19.25
CA TYR A 272 -23.34 49.80 -19.58
C TYR A 272 -22.39 50.83 -20.18
N ASN A 273 -22.79 51.40 -21.31
CA ASN A 273 -22.13 52.52 -21.94
C ASN A 273 -23.16 53.34 -22.74
N ALA A 274 -23.53 54.51 -22.22
CA ALA A 274 -24.54 55.38 -22.82
C ALA A 274 -24.21 55.84 -24.27
N SER A 275 -22.93 55.79 -24.68
CA SER A 275 -22.51 56.18 -26.03
C SER A 275 -22.75 55.10 -27.07
N GLU A 276 -23.00 53.85 -26.66
CA GLU A 276 -23.21 52.73 -27.58
C GLU A 276 -24.65 52.62 -28.06
N ARG A 277 -24.85 51.98 -29.22
CA ARG A 277 -26.15 51.87 -29.90
C ARG A 277 -27.26 51.28 -29.03
N PHE A 278 -26.94 50.30 -28.18
CA PHE A 278 -27.89 49.65 -27.26
C PHE A 278 -27.60 49.96 -25.78
N HIS A 279 -26.86 51.05 -25.53
CA HIS A 279 -26.33 51.42 -24.21
C HIS A 279 -25.46 50.33 -23.53
N LEU A 280 -24.90 49.40 -24.31
CA LEU A 280 -24.10 48.29 -23.83
C LEU A 280 -22.86 48.09 -24.70
N THR A 281 -21.75 47.74 -24.05
CA THR A 281 -20.53 47.21 -24.67
C THR A 281 -20.36 45.74 -24.31
N ASN A 282 -19.65 44.99 -25.15
CA ASN A 282 -19.39 43.56 -24.97
C ASN A 282 -20.68 42.74 -24.74
N LEU A 283 -21.74 43.12 -25.44
CA LEU A 283 -23.02 42.44 -25.34
C LEU A 283 -22.88 41.00 -25.85
N THR A 284 -23.24 40.05 -25.00
CA THR A 284 -23.30 38.62 -25.35
C THR A 284 -24.64 38.03 -24.91
N LEU A 285 -25.29 37.33 -25.83
CA LEU A 285 -26.48 36.55 -25.57
C LEU A 285 -26.17 35.06 -25.74
N ILE A 286 -26.22 34.30 -24.64
CA ILE A 286 -26.17 32.85 -24.67
C ILE A 286 -27.58 32.31 -24.73
N THR A 287 -27.83 31.38 -25.66
CA THR A 287 -29.08 30.61 -25.75
C THR A 287 -28.75 29.12 -25.74
N CYS A 288 -29.40 28.36 -24.86
CA CYS A 288 -29.15 26.96 -24.62
C CYS A 288 -30.43 26.12 -24.62
N LYS A 289 -30.30 24.87 -25.07
CA LYS A 289 -31.30 23.80 -24.93
C LYS A 289 -30.88 22.87 -23.81
N PRO A 290 -31.62 22.79 -22.69
CA PRO A 290 -31.32 21.85 -21.62
C PRO A 290 -31.66 20.42 -22.05
N LYS A 291 -30.83 19.46 -21.65
CA LYS A 291 -31.06 18.02 -21.82
C LYS A 291 -30.77 17.33 -20.50
N LEU A 292 -31.74 16.57 -19.99
CA LEU A 292 -31.65 15.88 -18.70
C LEU A 292 -31.62 14.37 -18.93
N TYR A 293 -30.77 13.68 -18.18
CA TYR A 293 -30.51 12.25 -18.38
C TYR A 293 -30.53 11.48 -17.07
N ARG A 294 -31.07 10.27 -17.15
CA ARG A 294 -31.00 9.23 -16.13
C ARG A 294 -30.17 8.07 -16.69
N SER A 295 -29.38 7.45 -15.84
CA SER A 295 -28.50 6.33 -16.18
C SER A 295 -28.34 5.41 -14.98
N ASN A 296 -28.24 4.10 -15.19
CA ASN A 296 -27.66 3.18 -14.24
C ASN A 296 -26.13 3.29 -14.34
N ALA A 297 -25.48 3.34 -13.19
CA ALA A 297 -24.05 3.52 -13.10
C ALA A 297 -23.45 2.62 -12.02
N THR A 298 -22.29 2.05 -12.30
CA THR A 298 -21.44 1.45 -11.28
C THR A 298 -20.56 2.56 -10.70
N LEU A 299 -20.70 2.80 -9.40
CA LEU A 299 -20.04 3.87 -8.68
C LEU A 299 -18.89 3.32 -7.84
N GLU A 300 -17.69 3.89 -7.99
CA GLU A 300 -16.54 3.64 -7.14
C GLU A 300 -16.33 4.83 -6.20
N VAL A 301 -16.40 4.59 -4.89
CA VAL A 301 -16.30 5.64 -3.87
C VAL A 301 -15.30 5.25 -2.78
N SER A 302 -14.53 6.22 -2.33
CA SER A 302 -13.72 6.07 -1.13
C SER A 302 -14.56 6.51 0.06
N LEU A 303 -14.80 5.60 1.00
CA LEU A 303 -15.36 5.92 2.31
C LEU A 303 -14.25 5.89 3.36
N SER A 304 -14.29 6.84 4.28
CA SER A 304 -13.40 6.89 5.43
C SER A 304 -14.20 7.25 6.69
N ASP A 305 -13.61 7.01 7.86
CA ASP A 305 -14.20 7.35 9.15
C ASP A 305 -14.48 8.86 9.30
N ASN A 306 -13.81 9.72 8.51
CA ASN A 306 -14.15 11.12 8.41
C ASN A 306 -15.10 11.37 7.21
N PRO A 307 -16.39 11.72 7.45
CA PRO A 307 -17.36 11.93 6.39
C PRO A 307 -16.96 13.03 5.39
N SER A 308 -16.12 13.99 5.78
CA SER A 308 -15.62 15.04 4.86
C SER A 308 -14.61 14.53 3.82
N THR A 309 -14.09 13.31 3.99
CA THR A 309 -13.11 12.71 3.06
C THR A 309 -13.74 11.67 2.13
N ALA A 310 -15.03 11.39 2.29
CA ALA A 310 -15.74 10.51 1.39
C ALA A 310 -15.85 11.17 0.01
N LYS A 311 -15.46 10.46 -1.05
CA LYS A 311 -15.51 11.01 -2.42
C LYS A 311 -15.81 9.94 -3.45
N VAL A 312 -16.47 10.35 -4.53
CA VAL A 312 -16.52 9.59 -5.77
C VAL A 312 -15.11 9.52 -6.35
N LEU A 313 -14.60 8.31 -6.57
CA LEU A 313 -13.33 8.05 -7.23
C LEU A 313 -13.51 7.96 -8.73
N ASN A 314 -14.49 7.17 -9.15
CA ASN A 314 -14.80 6.91 -10.54
C ASN A 314 -16.24 6.42 -10.67
N PHE A 315 -16.81 6.49 -11.87
CA PHE A 315 -18.07 5.85 -12.17
C PHE A 315 -18.12 5.45 -13.65
N THR A 316 -18.90 4.42 -13.94
CA THR A 316 -19.14 3.93 -15.30
C THR A 316 -20.63 3.86 -15.55
N GLN A 317 -21.10 4.52 -16.61
CA GLN A 317 -22.50 4.50 -17.03
C GLN A 317 -22.77 3.27 -17.91
N LEU A 318 -23.88 2.59 -17.65
CA LEU A 318 -24.28 1.37 -18.37
C LEU A 318 -25.32 1.67 -19.46
N ASP A 319 -26.27 2.54 -19.15
CA ASP A 319 -27.35 2.98 -20.03
C ASP A 319 -27.58 4.49 -19.84
N GLN A 320 -28.22 5.12 -20.82
CA GLN A 320 -28.57 6.54 -20.75
C GLN A 320 -29.93 6.76 -21.40
N GLU A 321 -30.84 7.36 -20.64
CA GLU A 321 -32.17 7.72 -21.08
C GLU A 321 -32.38 9.22 -20.89
N GLN A 322 -32.82 9.91 -21.94
CA GLN A 322 -33.26 11.30 -21.78
C GLN A 322 -34.65 11.31 -21.14
N PHE A 323 -34.81 12.07 -20.07
CA PHE A 323 -36.06 12.14 -19.33
C PHE A 323 -36.39 13.60 -18.96
N TRP A 324 -37.62 13.83 -18.52
CA TRP A 324 -38.13 15.16 -18.19
C TRP A 324 -38.96 15.10 -16.90
N PRO A 325 -38.31 15.19 -15.72
CA PRO A 325 -39.01 15.08 -14.46
C PRO A 325 -39.98 16.24 -14.25
N GLY A 326 -41.01 15.99 -13.45
CA GLY A 326 -42.14 16.90 -13.25
C GLY A 326 -41.74 18.31 -12.82
N PHE A 327 -40.67 18.44 -12.04
CA PHE A 327 -40.18 19.71 -11.51
C PHE A 327 -39.47 20.57 -12.56
N THR A 328 -39.05 20.00 -13.69
CA THR A 328 -38.14 20.67 -14.64
C THR A 328 -38.67 22.01 -15.11
N LYS A 329 -39.97 22.08 -15.39
CA LYS A 329 -40.61 23.31 -15.89
C LYS A 329 -40.47 24.43 -14.86
N THR A 330 -40.88 24.17 -13.61
CA THR A 330 -40.81 25.13 -12.51
C THR A 330 -39.36 25.48 -12.20
N TRP A 331 -38.48 24.49 -12.09
CA TRP A 331 -37.07 24.69 -11.78
C TRP A 331 -36.36 25.58 -12.81
N ILE A 332 -36.52 25.34 -14.12
CA ILE A 332 -35.94 26.19 -15.17
C ILE A 332 -36.52 27.60 -15.16
N GLN A 333 -37.81 27.74 -14.82
CA GLN A 333 -38.47 29.04 -14.71
C GLN A 333 -37.96 29.85 -13.52
N GLU A 334 -37.55 29.21 -12.42
CA GLU A 334 -37.08 29.89 -11.22
C GLU A 334 -35.63 30.40 -11.30
N ILE A 335 -34.81 29.90 -12.23
CA ILE A 335 -33.37 30.21 -12.30
C ILE A 335 -33.09 31.72 -12.30
N TYR A 336 -33.84 32.48 -13.08
CA TYR A 336 -33.67 33.93 -13.19
C TYR A 336 -34.33 34.74 -12.06
N MET A 337 -35.14 34.09 -11.21
CA MET A 337 -35.86 34.78 -10.13
C MET A 337 -34.98 35.06 -8.90
N TYR A 338 -33.84 34.37 -8.77
CA TYR A 338 -32.95 34.54 -7.62
C TYR A 338 -31.97 35.69 -7.82
N SER A 339 -32.42 36.93 -7.64
CA SER A 339 -31.57 38.13 -7.73
C SER A 339 -30.64 38.28 -6.53
N VAL A 340 -29.42 38.76 -6.76
CA VAL A 340 -28.50 39.17 -5.68
C VAL A 340 -28.59 40.67 -5.50
N PHE A 341 -28.83 41.12 -4.27
CA PHE A 341 -28.80 42.56 -3.96
C PHE A 341 -27.35 43.07 -3.91
N ASP A 342 -27.02 44.02 -4.80
CA ASP A 342 -25.80 44.81 -4.71
C ASP A 342 -26.11 46.17 -4.05
N PRO A 343 -25.62 46.44 -2.82
CA PRO A 343 -25.89 47.71 -2.15
C PRO A 343 -25.33 48.93 -2.89
N LYS A 344 -24.35 48.74 -3.78
CA LYS A 344 -23.80 49.82 -4.61
C LYS A 344 -24.56 50.02 -5.93
N SER A 345 -25.47 49.10 -6.27
CA SER A 345 -26.22 49.09 -7.54
C SER A 345 -25.35 49.08 -8.80
N TYR A 346 -24.06 48.70 -8.70
CA TYR A 346 -23.13 48.67 -9.83
C TYR A 346 -23.27 47.40 -10.66
N LEU A 347 -23.68 46.31 -10.02
CA LEU A 347 -23.85 45.01 -10.64
C LEU A 347 -25.32 44.61 -10.58
N GLU A 348 -25.93 44.36 -11.74
CA GLU A 348 -27.24 43.73 -11.79
C GLU A 348 -27.10 42.32 -12.36
N MET A 349 -27.02 41.36 -11.44
CA MET A 349 -26.82 39.94 -11.74
C MET A 349 -27.80 39.11 -10.92
N ASP A 350 -28.38 38.09 -11.54
CA ASP A 350 -29.00 37.01 -10.75
C ASP A 350 -27.93 36.02 -10.27
N SER A 351 -28.34 35.15 -9.35
CA SER A 351 -27.45 34.20 -8.69
C SER A 351 -26.81 33.24 -9.70
N PHE A 352 -27.52 32.83 -10.74
CA PHE A 352 -26.98 31.95 -11.77
C PHE A 352 -25.98 32.70 -12.67
N GLY A 353 -26.33 33.89 -13.14
CA GLY A 353 -25.45 34.75 -13.92
C GLY A 353 -24.16 35.08 -13.16
N ARG A 354 -24.26 35.37 -11.85
CA ARG A 354 -23.11 35.58 -10.97
C ARG A 354 -22.16 34.39 -10.93
N LEU A 355 -22.68 33.17 -10.86
CA LEU A 355 -21.87 31.94 -10.87
C LEU A 355 -21.16 31.76 -12.22
N VAL A 356 -21.85 32.01 -13.33
CA VAL A 356 -21.26 31.90 -14.67
C VAL A 356 -20.12 32.91 -14.84
N ILE A 357 -20.34 34.18 -14.45
CA ILE A 357 -19.30 35.21 -14.50
C ILE A 357 -18.14 34.82 -13.59
N GLY A 358 -18.40 34.50 -12.32
CA GLY A 358 -17.36 34.15 -11.34
C GLY A 358 -16.51 32.95 -11.74
N HIS A 359 -17.12 31.92 -12.34
CA HIS A 359 -16.37 30.78 -12.90
C HIS A 359 -15.59 31.18 -14.17
N SER A 360 -16.15 32.03 -15.04
CA SER A 360 -15.47 32.44 -16.28
C SER A 360 -14.26 33.33 -16.07
N SER A 361 -14.30 34.21 -15.06
CA SER A 361 -13.23 35.16 -14.75
C SER A 361 -12.21 34.62 -13.77
N ASN A 362 -12.54 33.56 -13.02
CA ASN A 362 -11.81 33.12 -11.82
C ASN A 362 -11.60 34.28 -10.82
N ASP A 363 -12.46 35.29 -10.86
CA ASP A 363 -12.33 36.52 -10.09
C ASP A 363 -13.55 36.71 -9.18
N PRO A 364 -13.37 36.69 -7.85
CA PRO A 364 -14.46 36.92 -6.91
C PRO A 364 -15.00 38.36 -6.94
N SER A 365 -14.26 39.31 -7.52
CA SER A 365 -14.69 40.72 -7.65
C SER A 365 -15.80 40.90 -8.68
N LEU A 366 -15.94 39.96 -9.62
CA LEU A 366 -16.90 40.01 -10.74
C LEU A 366 -16.76 41.27 -11.61
N GLU A 367 -15.58 41.89 -11.59
CA GLU A 367 -15.33 43.13 -12.33
C GLU A 367 -15.07 42.88 -13.81
N THR A 368 -14.77 41.66 -14.23
CA THR A 368 -14.43 41.38 -15.62
C THR A 368 -15.48 40.49 -16.27
N ILE A 369 -16.11 41.00 -17.35
CA ILE A 369 -16.89 40.17 -18.27
C ILE A 369 -15.92 39.65 -19.32
N VAL A 370 -15.80 38.32 -19.38
CA VAL A 370 -14.84 37.62 -20.24
C VAL A 370 -15.42 37.36 -21.62
N ASP A 371 -14.57 37.00 -22.59
CA ASP A 371 -14.98 36.65 -23.96
C ASP A 371 -16.08 35.58 -24.04
N LYS A 372 -16.84 35.63 -25.14
CA LYS A 372 -18.02 34.78 -25.39
C LYS A 372 -17.74 33.28 -25.23
N GLU A 373 -16.57 32.80 -25.63
CA GLU A 373 -16.22 31.37 -25.58
C GLU A 373 -16.06 30.87 -24.13
N LYS A 374 -15.41 31.68 -23.28
CA LYS A 374 -15.25 31.35 -21.86
C LYS A 374 -16.58 31.43 -21.13
N LEU A 375 -17.40 32.43 -21.43
CA LEU A 375 -18.77 32.52 -20.89
C LEU A 375 -19.61 31.30 -21.28
N LEU A 376 -19.54 30.89 -22.55
CA LEU A 376 -20.26 29.72 -23.05
C LEU A 376 -19.82 28.43 -22.34
N SER A 377 -18.52 28.22 -22.17
CA SER A 377 -17.97 27.06 -21.46
C SER A 377 -18.40 27.06 -19.99
N SER A 378 -18.27 28.19 -19.30
CA SER A 378 -18.69 28.37 -17.91
C SER A 378 -20.18 28.15 -17.72
N PHE A 379 -21.02 28.63 -18.64
CA PHE A 379 -22.46 28.38 -18.59
C PHE A 379 -22.76 26.89 -18.57
N LYS A 380 -22.11 26.11 -19.45
CA LYS A 380 -22.29 24.65 -19.50
C LYS A 380 -21.92 24.02 -18.16
N ILE A 381 -20.72 24.30 -17.64
CA ILE A 381 -20.23 23.69 -16.39
C ILE A 381 -21.14 24.05 -15.21
N VAL A 382 -21.47 25.34 -15.04
CA VAL A 382 -22.33 25.82 -13.96
C VAL A 382 -23.73 25.21 -14.04
N PHE A 383 -24.30 25.09 -15.25
CA PHE A 383 -25.61 24.46 -15.43
C PHE A 383 -25.61 22.98 -15.03
N GLN A 384 -24.59 22.22 -15.45
CA GLN A 384 -24.44 20.80 -15.11
C GLN A 384 -24.34 20.60 -13.60
N ALA A 385 -23.47 21.38 -12.94
CA ALA A 385 -23.28 21.32 -11.50
C ALA A 385 -24.53 21.77 -10.74
N PHE A 386 -25.23 22.78 -11.25
CA PHE A 386 -26.47 23.26 -10.64
C PHE A 386 -27.55 22.20 -10.65
N PHE A 387 -27.74 21.49 -11.78
CA PHE A 387 -28.67 20.37 -11.84
C PHE A 387 -28.25 19.23 -10.90
N ALA A 388 -26.99 18.81 -10.93
CA ALA A 388 -26.50 17.73 -10.07
C ALA A 388 -26.73 18.03 -8.58
N ASN A 389 -26.40 19.25 -8.14
CA ASN A 389 -26.62 19.67 -6.75
C ASN A 389 -28.10 19.85 -6.41
N TYR A 390 -28.92 20.36 -7.34
CA TYR A 390 -30.37 20.45 -7.13
C TYR A 390 -30.98 19.07 -6.90
N VAL A 391 -30.64 18.09 -7.74
CA VAL A 391 -31.12 16.71 -7.58
C VAL A 391 -30.68 16.13 -6.24
N SER A 392 -29.41 16.28 -5.88
CA SER A 392 -28.86 15.76 -4.62
C SER A 392 -29.52 16.33 -3.37
N LEU A 393 -29.94 17.60 -3.41
CA LEU A 393 -30.49 18.31 -2.27
C LEU A 393 -32.02 18.22 -2.20
N GLN A 394 -32.71 18.21 -3.35
CA GLN A 394 -34.16 18.44 -3.40
C GLN A 394 -34.96 17.30 -4.06
N ALA A 395 -34.39 16.60 -5.05
CA ALA A 395 -35.15 15.59 -5.81
C ALA A 395 -35.18 14.21 -5.17
N TYR A 396 -34.32 13.95 -4.16
CA TYR A 396 -34.30 12.68 -3.45
C TYR A 396 -35.22 12.68 -2.23
N TYR A 397 -36.24 11.83 -2.27
CA TYR A 397 -37.22 11.68 -1.19
C TYR A 397 -36.97 10.42 -0.34
N PRO A 398 -37.26 10.45 0.98
CA PRO A 398 -37.14 9.27 1.82
C PRO A 398 -37.98 8.08 1.32
N ALA A 399 -37.37 6.91 1.28
CA ALA A 399 -37.94 5.61 0.93
C ALA A 399 -37.64 4.58 2.02
N LYS A 400 -38.30 3.43 1.94
CA LYS A 400 -37.95 2.27 2.78
C LYS A 400 -36.52 1.82 2.45
N ASN A 401 -35.74 1.53 3.50
CA ASN A 401 -34.37 1.06 3.37
C ASN A 401 -34.28 -0.15 2.42
N ALA A 402 -33.60 0.05 1.30
CA ALA A 402 -33.27 -0.98 0.33
C ALA A 402 -31.79 -1.35 0.48
N THR A 403 -31.49 -2.64 0.53
CA THR A 403 -30.09 -3.12 0.59
C THR A 403 -29.50 -3.20 -0.80
N ILE A 404 -28.35 -2.57 -1.00
CA ILE A 404 -27.54 -2.64 -2.23
C ILE A 404 -26.36 -3.57 -1.97
N THR A 405 -26.14 -4.52 -2.88
CA THR A 405 -24.96 -5.40 -2.85
C THR A 405 -23.82 -4.77 -3.61
N GLY A 406 -22.65 -4.69 -3.00
CA GLY A 406 -21.45 -4.15 -3.63
C GLY A 406 -20.20 -4.92 -3.23
N LYS A 407 -19.04 -4.39 -3.64
CA LYS A 407 -17.73 -4.86 -3.22
C LYS A 407 -17.04 -3.76 -2.43
N VAL A 408 -16.29 -4.14 -1.40
CA VAL A 408 -15.36 -3.24 -0.71
C VAL A 408 -13.95 -3.76 -0.89
N SER A 409 -13.04 -2.88 -1.29
CA SER A 409 -11.60 -3.12 -1.33
C SER A 409 -10.97 -2.47 -0.11
N ARG A 410 -10.40 -3.30 0.78
CA ARG A 410 -9.64 -2.86 1.96
C ARG A 410 -8.21 -3.37 1.88
N LEU A 411 -7.27 -2.55 2.33
CA LEU A 411 -5.89 -2.99 2.50
C LEU A 411 -5.81 -3.96 3.68
N GLN A 412 -5.42 -5.21 3.40
CA GLN A 412 -5.15 -6.21 4.42
C GLN A 412 -3.68 -6.60 4.40
N PHE A 413 -3.11 -6.77 5.59
CA PHE A 413 -1.78 -7.35 5.73
C PHE A 413 -1.82 -8.84 5.37
N ARG A 414 -1.01 -9.23 4.39
CA ARG A 414 -0.75 -10.64 4.07
C ARG A 414 0.74 -10.92 4.24
N LEU A 415 1.01 -12.15 4.70
CA LEU A 415 2.37 -12.70 4.80
C LEU A 415 2.72 -13.32 3.44
N PHE A 416 3.81 -12.84 2.84
CA PHE A 416 4.39 -13.39 1.62
C PHE A 416 5.67 -14.14 1.96
N VAL A 417 5.85 -15.31 1.36
CA VAL A 417 7.08 -16.09 1.50
C VAL A 417 8.14 -15.51 0.59
N VAL A 418 9.22 -15.00 1.17
CA VAL A 418 10.38 -14.51 0.43
C VAL A 418 11.20 -15.72 -0.02
N LYS A 419 11.27 -15.94 -1.34
CA LYS A 419 11.86 -17.15 -1.94
C LYS A 419 13.30 -17.39 -1.48
N SER A 420 14.14 -16.36 -1.48
CA SER A 420 15.57 -16.47 -1.16
C SER A 420 15.86 -17.02 0.25
N PRO A 421 15.38 -16.40 1.35
CA PRO A 421 15.58 -16.94 2.69
C PRO A 421 14.87 -18.28 2.89
N ALA A 422 13.69 -18.50 2.30
CA ALA A 422 13.01 -19.79 2.37
C ALA A 422 13.85 -20.94 1.80
N PHE A 423 14.44 -20.76 0.61
CA PHE A 423 15.34 -21.76 0.03
C PHE A 423 16.61 -21.97 0.86
N ALA A 424 17.18 -20.90 1.41
CA ALA A 424 18.36 -20.99 2.27
C ALA A 424 18.08 -21.82 3.53
N VAL A 425 16.96 -21.56 4.21
CA VAL A 425 16.55 -22.32 5.41
C VAL A 425 16.27 -23.78 5.07
N VAL A 426 15.53 -24.06 3.99
CA VAL A 426 15.27 -25.44 3.54
C VAL A 426 16.58 -26.16 3.21
N GLY A 427 17.53 -25.50 2.54
CA GLY A 427 18.85 -26.05 2.22
C GLY A 427 19.69 -26.39 3.47
N ILE A 428 19.67 -25.52 4.48
CA ILE A 428 20.35 -25.77 5.77
C ILE A 428 19.72 -26.99 6.47
N PHE A 429 18.38 -27.06 6.56
CA PHE A 429 17.73 -28.22 7.21
C PHE A 429 17.93 -29.53 6.42
N ALA A 430 17.91 -29.48 5.08
CA ALA A 430 18.18 -30.65 4.25
C ALA A 430 19.61 -31.16 4.44
N THR A 431 20.60 -30.26 4.48
CA THR A 431 21.99 -30.65 4.76
C THR A 431 22.17 -31.18 6.17
N VAL A 432 21.51 -30.60 7.18
CA VAL A 432 21.49 -31.14 8.55
C VAL A 432 20.94 -32.57 8.55
N PHE A 433 19.78 -32.78 7.93
CA PHE A 433 19.14 -34.09 7.85
C PHE A 433 20.05 -35.15 7.20
N CYS A 434 20.65 -34.82 6.05
CA CYS A 434 21.60 -35.72 5.37
C CYS A 434 22.81 -36.04 6.25
N VAL A 435 23.42 -35.05 6.92
CA VAL A 435 24.58 -35.27 7.79
C VAL A 435 24.21 -36.09 9.02
N THR A 436 23.02 -35.89 9.60
CA THR A 436 22.52 -36.70 10.71
C THR A 436 22.27 -38.14 10.29
N LEU A 437 21.72 -38.39 9.09
CA LEU A 437 21.59 -39.74 8.54
C LEU A 437 22.94 -40.41 8.33
N ILE A 438 23.92 -39.70 7.77
CA ILE A 438 25.29 -40.20 7.58
C ILE A 438 25.93 -40.54 8.92
N LEU A 439 25.79 -39.66 9.93
CA LEU A 439 26.24 -39.93 11.29
C LEU A 439 25.57 -41.18 11.86
N LEU A 440 24.27 -41.32 11.70
CA LEU A 440 23.51 -42.46 12.22
C LEU A 440 23.96 -43.78 11.59
N VAL A 441 24.15 -43.81 10.27
CA VAL A 441 24.71 -44.97 9.55
C VAL A 441 26.13 -45.26 10.03
N HIS A 442 26.97 -44.23 10.13
CA HIS A 442 28.36 -44.38 10.59
C HIS A 442 28.46 -44.91 12.03
N LEU A 443 27.59 -44.44 12.92
CA LEU A 443 27.49 -44.92 14.31
C LEU A 443 26.97 -46.36 14.36
N HIS A 444 26.04 -46.73 13.46
CA HIS A 444 25.50 -48.08 13.39
C HIS A 444 26.53 -49.09 12.88
N GLU A 445 27.25 -48.75 11.81
CA GLU A 445 28.30 -49.61 11.24
C GLU A 445 29.52 -49.75 12.18
N ASN A 446 29.86 -48.69 12.91
CA ASN A 446 31.00 -48.68 13.84
C ASN A 446 30.60 -48.93 15.30
N ARG A 447 29.41 -49.50 15.54
CA ARG A 447 28.87 -49.76 16.89
C ARG A 447 29.84 -50.54 17.79
N ALA A 448 30.54 -51.53 17.23
CA ALA A 448 31.55 -52.33 17.95
C ALA A 448 32.81 -51.53 18.33
N SER A 449 33.14 -50.48 17.56
CA SER A 449 34.23 -49.56 17.88
C SER A 449 33.80 -48.59 18.97
N ILE A 450 32.55 -48.11 18.93
CA ILE A 450 32.00 -47.13 19.88
C ILE A 450 31.75 -47.74 21.26
N GLU A 451 31.26 -48.99 21.36
CA GLU A 451 31.16 -49.69 22.65
C GLU A 451 32.54 -49.86 23.30
N LYS A 452 33.56 -50.27 22.52
CA LYS A 452 34.94 -50.33 22.98
C LYS A 452 35.54 -48.96 23.28
N PHE A 453 35.17 -47.92 22.54
CA PHE A 453 35.76 -46.59 22.70
C PHE A 453 35.07 -45.74 23.79
N LEU A 454 33.81 -46.03 24.13
CA LEU A 454 33.15 -45.55 25.35
C LEU A 454 33.80 -46.18 26.58
N ASP A 455 34.17 -47.47 26.52
CA ASP A 455 35.07 -48.08 27.50
C ASP A 455 36.47 -47.45 27.46
N LEU A 456 36.96 -46.92 26.31
CA LEU A 456 38.15 -46.05 26.26
C LEU A 456 37.95 -44.61 26.76
N MET A 457 36.74 -44.09 27.01
CA MET A 457 36.66 -42.84 27.79
C MET A 457 37.09 -43.08 29.24
N LEU A 458 36.82 -44.27 29.76
CA LEU A 458 37.40 -44.76 31.02
C LEU A 458 38.85 -45.27 30.81
N GLY A 459 39.12 -45.87 29.66
CA GLY A 459 40.43 -46.39 29.25
C GLY A 459 41.45 -45.32 28.89
N ASN A 460 41.07 -44.08 28.56
CA ASN A 460 41.98 -42.97 28.29
C ASN A 460 42.53 -42.39 29.60
N ALA A 461 41.80 -42.47 30.71
CA ALA A 461 42.38 -42.25 32.04
C ALA A 461 43.43 -43.33 32.38
N LEU A 462 43.29 -44.54 31.84
CA LEU A 462 44.25 -45.66 32.02
C LEU A 462 45.38 -45.71 30.98
N MET A 463 45.20 -45.22 29.76
CA MET A 463 46.21 -45.19 28.70
C MET A 463 47.25 -44.09 28.92
N PHE A 464 46.87 -42.96 29.51
CA PHE A 464 47.86 -41.98 29.96
C PHE A 464 48.64 -42.46 31.18
N ARG A 465 48.14 -43.47 31.90
CA ARG A 465 48.80 -44.05 33.07
C ARG A 465 50.02 -44.94 32.74
N ARG A 466 50.15 -45.33 31.47
CA ARG A 466 51.26 -46.19 30.97
C ARG A 466 52.22 -45.47 30.02
N SER A 467 51.98 -44.20 29.71
CA SER A 467 52.94 -43.38 28.97
C SER A 467 54.01 -42.86 29.94
N HIS A 468 55.27 -43.27 29.70
CA HIS A 468 56.43 -42.87 30.53
C HIS A 468 56.60 -41.34 30.68
N GLY A 469 56.06 -40.53 29.76
CA GLY A 469 56.13 -39.08 29.81
C GLY A 469 54.93 -38.38 30.47
N VAL A 470 53.79 -39.07 30.60
CA VAL A 470 52.52 -38.49 31.09
C VAL A 470 52.18 -38.98 32.50
N GLU A 471 52.65 -40.16 32.91
CA GLU A 471 52.47 -40.69 34.26
C GLU A 471 53.01 -39.76 35.38
N PRO A 472 54.20 -39.16 35.25
CA PRO A 472 54.70 -38.20 36.25
C PRO A 472 53.82 -36.94 36.35
N PHE A 473 53.19 -36.53 35.25
CA PHE A 473 52.27 -35.40 35.22
C PHE A 473 50.94 -35.71 35.90
N LEU A 474 50.37 -36.89 35.63
CA LEU A 474 49.15 -37.35 36.29
C LEU A 474 49.37 -37.51 37.80
N GLN A 475 50.51 -38.09 38.22
CA GLN A 475 50.87 -38.17 39.63
C GLN A 475 51.09 -36.79 40.26
N THR A 476 51.69 -35.84 39.54
CA THR A 476 51.84 -34.45 40.04
C THR A 476 50.50 -33.73 40.16
N LEU A 477 49.60 -33.93 39.19
CA LEU A 477 48.23 -33.39 39.23
C LEU A 477 47.41 -34.01 40.36
N GLU A 478 47.49 -35.33 40.54
CA GLU A 478 46.81 -36.07 41.60
C GLU A 478 47.33 -35.63 42.98
N ASN A 479 48.65 -35.54 43.16
CA ASN A 479 49.27 -35.05 44.39
C ASN A 479 48.92 -33.58 44.70
N ARG A 480 48.90 -32.70 43.70
CA ARG A 480 48.49 -31.28 43.88
C ARG A 480 47.00 -31.14 44.14
N ALA A 481 46.15 -31.93 43.47
CA ALA A 481 44.71 -31.95 43.72
C ALA A 481 44.41 -32.44 45.15
N LEU A 482 45.12 -33.47 45.62
CA LEU A 482 45.03 -33.99 46.99
C LEU A 482 45.48 -32.97 48.05
N GLN A 483 46.46 -32.13 47.76
CA GLN A 483 46.89 -31.03 48.65
C GLN A 483 45.85 -29.90 48.78
N THR A 484 44.87 -29.81 47.88
CA THR A 484 43.90 -28.69 47.86
C THR A 484 42.65 -28.95 48.72
N GLN A 485 42.65 -29.96 49.61
CA GLN A 485 41.59 -30.29 50.57
C GLN A 485 40.15 -30.28 50.01
N GLN A 486 39.92 -30.86 48.82
CA GLN A 486 38.56 -31.18 48.35
C GLN A 486 38.44 -32.67 48.00
N PRO A 487 37.30 -33.31 48.31
CA PRO A 487 37.13 -34.74 48.13
C PRO A 487 37.31 -35.15 46.65
N PRO A 488 38.07 -36.23 46.38
CA PRO A 488 38.59 -36.56 45.05
C PRO A 488 37.51 -36.84 43.99
N GLU A 489 36.27 -37.11 44.41
CA GLU A 489 35.15 -37.43 43.50
C GLU A 489 34.52 -36.21 42.83
N THR A 490 34.86 -34.98 43.25
CA THR A 490 34.22 -33.75 42.71
C THR A 490 35.13 -32.89 41.84
N VAL A 491 36.42 -33.22 41.74
CA VAL A 491 37.39 -32.43 40.97
C VAL A 491 37.42 -32.91 39.52
N SER A 492 36.81 -32.14 38.62
CA SER A 492 36.99 -32.32 37.17
C SER A 492 38.45 -32.03 36.81
N MET A 493 39.29 -33.08 36.71
CA MET A 493 40.73 -32.95 36.43
C MET A 493 41.02 -32.06 35.22
N VAL A 494 40.15 -32.07 34.21
CA VAL A 494 40.18 -31.18 33.03
C VAL A 494 40.12 -29.70 33.40
N LYS A 495 39.18 -29.29 34.28
CA LYS A 495 39.02 -27.90 34.73
C LYS A 495 40.15 -27.45 35.67
N PHE A 496 40.74 -28.40 36.39
CA PHE A 496 41.89 -28.13 37.26
C PHE A 496 43.18 -27.96 36.44
N ALA A 497 43.38 -28.81 35.43
CA ALA A 497 44.48 -28.71 34.47
C ALA A 497 44.40 -27.42 33.63
N GLU A 498 43.20 -27.03 33.17
CA GLU A 498 42.98 -25.79 32.40
C GLU A 498 43.37 -24.51 33.16
N LYS A 499 43.33 -24.54 34.50
CA LYS A 499 43.75 -23.43 35.37
C LYS A 499 45.26 -23.36 35.63
N GLN A 500 46.04 -24.38 35.27
CA GLN A 500 47.49 -24.36 35.41
C GLN A 500 48.12 -23.60 34.23
N LYS A 501 48.79 -22.47 34.54
CA LYS A 501 49.53 -21.67 33.54
C LYS A 501 50.65 -22.46 32.86
N ASP A 502 51.16 -23.48 33.56
CA ASP A 502 52.31 -24.30 33.18
C ASP A 502 52.02 -25.16 31.94
N MET A 503 50.75 -25.48 31.67
CA MET A 503 50.37 -26.30 30.50
C MET A 503 50.66 -25.64 29.15
N GLU A 504 50.83 -24.32 29.12
CA GLU A 504 51.14 -23.58 27.89
C GLU A 504 52.61 -23.68 27.48
N THR A 505 53.50 -24.06 28.40
CA THR A 505 54.95 -24.11 28.17
C THR A 505 55.47 -25.50 27.86
N TRP A 506 54.63 -26.53 27.98
CA TRP A 506 55.05 -27.93 27.87
C TRP A 506 54.98 -28.44 26.43
N PRO A 507 56.14 -28.71 25.79
CA PRO A 507 56.16 -29.27 24.45
C PRO A 507 55.81 -30.75 24.53
N THR A 508 54.73 -31.10 23.84
CA THR A 508 54.23 -32.47 23.66
C THR A 508 54.36 -32.86 22.20
N TRP A 509 54.82 -34.08 21.95
CA TRP A 509 54.85 -34.67 20.61
C TRP A 509 54.58 -36.16 20.69
N MET A 510 54.10 -36.72 19.58
CA MET A 510 53.85 -38.16 19.46
C MET A 510 55.12 -38.85 18.95
N ASP A 511 55.54 -39.92 19.61
CA ASP A 511 56.62 -40.77 19.14
C ASP A 511 56.13 -41.57 17.93
N GLY A 512 56.77 -41.35 16.77
CA GLY A 512 56.39 -41.98 15.52
C GLY A 512 56.63 -43.50 15.48
N THR A 513 57.37 -44.06 16.45
CA THR A 513 57.67 -45.50 16.49
C THR A 513 56.78 -46.28 17.44
N THR A 514 56.43 -45.73 18.61
CA THR A 514 55.58 -46.41 19.60
C THR A 514 54.13 -45.94 19.59
N GLY A 515 53.87 -44.73 19.07
CA GLY A 515 52.57 -44.07 19.12
C GLY A 515 52.28 -43.38 20.46
N ASP A 516 53.26 -43.33 21.38
CA ASP A 516 53.10 -42.73 22.70
C ASP A 516 53.28 -41.20 22.66
N VAL A 517 52.53 -40.49 23.50
CA VAL A 517 52.73 -39.05 23.70
C VAL A 517 53.89 -38.83 24.66
N LYS A 518 54.93 -38.13 24.21
CA LYS A 518 56.10 -37.74 25.00
C LYS A 518 56.05 -36.24 25.32
N GLY A 519 56.47 -35.88 26.54
CA GLY A 519 56.65 -34.51 26.99
C GLY A 519 57.91 -34.39 27.83
N TYR A 520 58.64 -33.27 27.71
CA TYR A 520 59.80 -32.97 28.54
C TYR A 520 59.43 -31.90 29.56
N GLY A 521 59.59 -32.20 30.85
CA GLY A 521 59.27 -31.24 31.91
C GLY A 521 59.54 -31.68 33.36
N ILE A 522 60.18 -32.83 33.60
CA ILE A 522 60.59 -33.22 34.96
C ILE A 522 62.01 -33.78 34.89
N SER A 523 62.99 -32.89 34.95
CA SER A 523 64.34 -33.27 35.37
C SER A 523 64.35 -33.20 36.89
N TYR A 524 64.82 -34.28 37.52
CA TYR A 524 65.12 -34.38 38.94
C TYR A 524 65.85 -33.12 39.44
N THR A 525 65.29 -32.47 40.45
CA THR A 525 66.08 -31.70 41.42
C THR A 525 65.94 -32.40 42.76
N ARG A 526 67.10 -32.70 43.32
CA ARG A 526 67.33 -33.24 44.66
C ARG A 526 66.86 -32.27 45.73
#